data_AF-A0AAQ1MDS0-F1
#
_entry.id   AF-A0AAQ1MDS0-F1
#
_cell.length_a   1.000
_cell.length_b   1.000
_cell.length_c   1.000
_cell.angle_alpha   90.00
_cell.angle_beta   90.00
_cell.angle_gamma   90.00
#
_symmetry.space_group_name_H-M   'P 1'
#
loop_
_entity.id
_entity.type
_entity.pdbx_description
1 polymer ?
#
loop_
_entity_poly.entity_id
_entity_poly.type
_entity_poly.pdbx_seq_one_letter_code
_entity_poly.pdbx_strand_id
1 'polypeptide(L)'
;MNIVKYPTEEAVSAILGTGNPLLMLVSFDGEEVIVGDLDASVEHHILLAQTGHDQRDIDKYFRLVLDNEGADWTFVCPPDYKSIPDKVRRISAFYRDGFAVISHALAELGYMVGINIPRRYRRHFDIMSGK
;
A
#
# COMPACT_ATOMS: atom_id res chain seq x y z
N MET A 1 3.74 -14.52 3.55
CA MET A 1 4.06 -13.21 2.96
C MET A 1 5.46 -13.29 2.37
N ASN A 2 5.58 -13.04 1.07
CA ASN A 2 6.81 -12.88 0.32
C ASN A 2 7.15 -11.39 0.27
N ILE A 3 8.36 -11.00 0.66
CA ILE A 3 8.79 -9.59 0.64
C ILE A 3 9.84 -9.43 -0.46
N VAL A 4 9.51 -8.64 -1.47
CA VAL A 4 10.39 -8.30 -2.58
C VAL A 4 10.96 -6.90 -2.32
N LYS A 5 12.29 -6.79 -2.25
CA LYS A 5 12.99 -5.52 -2.06
C LYS A 5 13.71 -5.10 -3.34
N TYR A 6 13.46 -3.88 -3.80
CA TYR A 6 14.04 -3.31 -5.01
C TYR A 6 14.89 -2.06 -4.71
N PRO A 7 16.08 -1.90 -5.31
CA PRO A 7 16.68 -2.75 -6.34
C PRO A 7 17.28 -4.06 -5.82
N THR A 8 17.69 -4.10 -4.56
CA THR A 8 18.15 -5.33 -3.90
C THR A 8 17.75 -5.32 -2.43
N GLU A 9 17.82 -6.49 -1.80
CA GLU A 9 17.61 -6.68 -0.37
C GLU A 9 18.53 -5.77 0.47
N GLU A 10 19.81 -5.68 0.10
CA GLU A 10 20.80 -4.88 0.82
C GLU A 10 20.55 -3.39 0.68
N ALA A 11 20.21 -2.93 -0.52
CA ALA A 11 19.96 -1.52 -0.80
C ALA A 11 18.76 -1.00 0.02
N VAL A 12 17.65 -1.75 0.01
CA VAL A 12 16.48 -1.38 0.81
C VAL A 12 16.78 -1.52 2.29
N SER A 13 17.46 -2.59 2.73
CA SER A 13 17.79 -2.77 4.15
C SER A 13 18.72 -1.69 4.71
N ALA A 14 19.54 -1.07 3.88
CA ALA A 14 20.38 0.06 4.26
C ALA A 14 19.60 1.36 4.51
N ILE A 15 18.39 1.49 3.94
CA ILE A 15 17.51 2.66 4.11
C ILE A 15 16.31 2.39 5.03
N LEU A 16 16.03 1.13 5.37
CA LEU A 16 15.05 0.81 6.40
C LEU A 16 15.46 1.48 7.73
N GLY A 17 14.52 2.17 8.37
CA GLY A 17 14.75 2.84 9.64
C GLY A 17 15.56 4.13 9.58
N THR A 18 16.08 4.57 8.42
CA THR A 18 16.81 5.85 8.31
C THR A 18 15.89 7.07 8.27
N GLY A 19 14.59 6.86 8.06
CA GLY A 19 13.60 7.92 7.83
C GLY A 19 13.45 8.30 6.37
N ASN A 20 14.22 7.69 5.46
CA ASN A 20 13.99 7.86 4.03
C ASN A 20 12.62 7.28 3.65
N PRO A 21 11.84 7.98 2.81
CA PRO A 21 10.55 7.48 2.38
C PRO A 21 10.71 6.30 1.43
N LEU A 22 9.85 5.30 1.60
CA LEU A 22 9.78 4.08 0.83
C LEU A 22 8.45 4.02 0.10
N LEU A 23 8.47 3.47 -1.12
CA LEU A 23 7.26 3.00 -1.78
C LEU A 23 7.00 1.56 -1.36
N MET A 24 5.77 1.28 -0.95
CA MET A 24 5.32 -0.05 -0.61
C MET A 24 4.05 -0.41 -1.36
N LEU A 25 4.03 -1.62 -1.90
CA LEU A 25 2.87 -2.30 -2.48
C LEU A 25 2.57 -3.53 -1.64
N VAL A 26 1.31 -3.73 -1.28
CA VAL A 26 0.86 -4.97 -0.63
C VAL A 26 -0.29 -5.54 -1.43
N SER A 27 -0.11 -6.74 -1.95
CA SER A 27 -1.17 -7.48 -2.65
C SER A 27 -2.43 -7.59 -1.78
N PHE A 28 -3.62 -7.59 -2.39
CA PHE A 28 -4.87 -7.61 -1.63
C PHE A 28 -5.09 -8.88 -0.79
N ASP A 29 -4.46 -9.99 -1.14
CA ASP A 29 -4.47 -11.23 -0.36
C ASP A 29 -3.39 -11.23 0.75
N GLY A 30 -2.47 -10.26 0.74
CA GLY A 30 -1.37 -10.16 1.69
C GLY A 30 -0.26 -11.19 1.47
N GLU A 31 -0.27 -11.90 0.34
CA GLU A 31 0.74 -12.92 0.05
C GLU A 31 2.07 -12.30 -0.37
N GLU A 32 2.04 -11.13 -0.99
CA GLU A 32 3.20 -10.40 -1.50
C GLU A 32 3.24 -8.94 -1.03
N VAL A 33 4.44 -8.50 -0.66
CA VAL A 33 4.81 -7.12 -0.37
C VAL A 33 5.99 -6.75 -1.27
N ILE A 34 5.91 -5.61 -1.94
CA ILE A 34 7.03 -5.05 -2.72
C ILE A 34 7.42 -3.72 -2.08
N VAL A 35 8.70 -3.56 -1.74
CA VAL A 35 9.24 -2.34 -1.14
C VAL A 35 10.38 -1.83 -2.02
N GLY A 36 10.39 -0.52 -2.26
CA GLY A 36 11.48 0.15 -2.95
C GLY A 36 11.74 1.54 -2.43
N ASP A 37 12.93 2.04 -2.72
CA ASP A 37 13.30 3.44 -2.48
C ASP A 37 12.40 4.36 -3.32
N LEU A 38 11.82 5.38 -2.68
CA LEU A 38 11.00 6.37 -3.37
C LEU A 38 11.79 7.12 -4.44
N ASP A 39 13.06 7.43 -4.20
CA ASP A 39 13.86 8.19 -5.17
C ASP A 39 14.24 7.36 -6.40
N ALA A 40 14.35 6.03 -6.26
CA ALA A 40 14.70 5.12 -7.35
C ALA A 40 13.51 4.74 -8.24
N SER A 41 12.33 4.54 -7.62
CA SER A 41 11.14 4.07 -8.33
C SER A 41 10.17 5.21 -8.66
N VAL A 42 10.16 6.31 -7.90
CA VAL A 42 9.33 7.51 -8.06
C VAL A 42 7.82 7.29 -7.89
N GLU A 43 7.27 6.25 -8.50
CA GLU A 43 5.85 5.89 -8.43
C GLU A 43 5.64 4.39 -8.22
N HIS A 44 4.54 4.02 -7.55
CA HIS A 44 4.22 2.62 -7.27
C HIS A 44 4.10 1.74 -8.53
N HIS A 45 3.53 2.28 -9.61
CA HIS A 45 3.37 1.51 -10.85
C HIS A 45 4.72 1.22 -11.53
N ILE A 46 5.71 2.10 -11.35
CA ILE A 46 7.09 1.90 -11.81
C ILE A 46 7.78 0.84 -10.95
N LEU A 47 7.65 0.92 -9.61
CA LEU A 47 8.16 -0.12 -8.70
C LEU A 47 7.61 -1.51 -9.05
N LEU A 48 6.31 -1.59 -9.34
CA LEU A 48 5.65 -2.83 -9.75
C LEU A 48 6.24 -3.38 -11.06
N ALA A 49 6.47 -2.52 -12.05
CA ALA A 49 7.12 -2.91 -13.31
C ALA A 49 8.58 -3.37 -13.12
N GLN A 50 9.33 -2.67 -12.27
CA GLN A 50 10.74 -2.96 -11.97
C GLN A 50 10.95 -4.32 -11.30
N THR A 51 9.90 -4.85 -10.67
CA THR A 51 9.90 -6.16 -10.02
C THR A 51 9.31 -7.27 -10.90
N GLY A 52 9.06 -6.98 -12.18
CA GLY A 52 8.64 -7.98 -13.17
C GLY A 52 7.13 -8.16 -13.31
N HIS A 53 6.33 -7.34 -12.63
CA HIS A 53 4.87 -7.37 -12.73
C HIS A 53 4.36 -6.39 -13.80
N ASP A 54 3.10 -6.56 -14.22
CA ASP A 54 2.45 -5.60 -15.11
C ASP A 54 2.06 -4.35 -14.33
N GLN A 55 2.52 -3.16 -14.75
CA GLN A 55 2.13 -1.89 -14.12
C GLN A 55 0.61 -1.66 -14.06
N ARG A 56 -0.16 -2.29 -14.95
CA ARG A 56 -1.63 -2.21 -14.99
C ARG A 56 -2.29 -2.98 -13.84
N ASP A 57 -1.56 -3.88 -13.19
CA ASP A 57 -2.03 -4.62 -12.03
C ASP A 57 -1.99 -3.80 -10.74
N ILE A 58 -1.66 -2.51 -10.81
CA ILE A 58 -1.60 -1.61 -9.65
C ILE A 58 -2.87 -1.59 -8.80
N ASP A 59 -4.04 -1.79 -9.42
CA ASP A 59 -5.33 -1.86 -8.73
C ASP A 59 -5.60 -3.21 -8.05
N LYS A 60 -4.60 -4.11 -8.01
CA LYS A 60 -4.58 -5.34 -7.21
C LYS A 60 -3.76 -5.21 -5.92
N TYR A 61 -3.21 -4.02 -5.66
CA TYR A 61 -2.34 -3.74 -4.51
C TYR A 61 -2.84 -2.54 -3.69
N PHE A 62 -2.66 -2.64 -2.38
CA PHE A 62 -2.63 -1.49 -1.49
C PHE A 62 -1.31 -0.74 -1.69
N ARG A 63 -1.38 0.58 -1.86
CA ARG A 63 -0.23 1.44 -2.18
C ARG A 63 0.08 2.38 -1.03
N LEU A 64 1.31 2.37 -0.56
CA LEU A 64 1.74 3.17 0.58
C LEU A 64 3.03 3.93 0.31
N VAL A 65 3.13 5.13 0.85
CA VAL A 65 4.42 5.76 1.13
C VAL A 65 4.69 5.54 2.62
N LEU A 66 5.85 4.98 2.96
CA LEU A 66 6.20 4.58 4.31
C LEU A 66 7.49 5.27 4.74
N ASP A 67 7.51 5.83 5.95
CA ASP A 67 8.72 6.28 6.62
C ASP A 67 8.65 5.92 8.12
N ASN A 68 9.54 6.51 8.93
CA ASN A 68 9.57 6.26 10.37
C ASN A 68 8.41 6.93 11.15
N GLU A 69 7.69 7.88 10.53
CA GLU A 69 6.59 8.61 11.17
C GLU A 69 5.24 7.97 10.87
N GLY A 70 5.06 7.41 9.67
CA GLY A 70 3.76 6.91 9.23
C GLY A 70 3.78 6.12 7.94
N ALA A 71 2.64 5.46 7.69
CA ALA A 71 2.34 4.80 6.44
C ALA A 71 1.15 5.50 5.76
N ASP A 72 1.42 6.29 4.75
CA ASP A 72 0.42 7.02 3.98
C ASP A 72 -0.18 6.12 2.90
N TRP A 73 -1.40 5.63 3.15
CA TRP A 73 -2.13 4.78 2.23
C TRP A 73 -2.89 5.60 1.17
N THR A 74 -2.53 5.37 -0.09
CA THR A 74 -3.32 5.81 -1.25
C THR A 74 -4.61 5.02 -1.33
N PHE A 75 -5.64 5.51 -0.64
CA PHE A 75 -6.94 4.86 -0.53
C PHE A 75 -7.77 5.06 -1.81
N VAL A 76 -7.60 4.16 -2.77
CA VAL A 76 -8.38 4.10 -4.01
C VAL A 76 -8.97 2.70 -4.12
N CYS A 77 -10.24 2.57 -3.76
CA CYS A 77 -10.96 1.30 -3.85
C CYS A 77 -11.35 1.00 -5.31
N PRO A 78 -10.91 -0.15 -5.89
CA PRO A 78 -11.30 -0.55 -7.23
C PRO A 78 -12.82 -0.72 -7.36
N PRO A 79 -13.41 -0.47 -8.55
CA PRO A 79 -14.85 -0.60 -8.78
C PRO A 79 -15.35 -2.05 -8.67
N ASP A 80 -14.48 -3.01 -8.92
CA ASP A 80 -14.71 -4.45 -8.93
C ASP A 80 -14.12 -5.17 -7.71
N TYR A 81 -13.66 -4.44 -6.69
CA TYR A 81 -13.07 -5.02 -5.48
C TYR A 81 -13.99 -6.09 -4.86
N LYS A 82 -13.50 -7.34 -4.82
CA LYS A 82 -14.22 -8.55 -4.37
C LYS A 82 -15.60 -8.74 -5.01
N SER A 83 -15.80 -8.18 -6.22
CA SER A 83 -17.08 -8.19 -6.94
C SER A 83 -18.27 -7.67 -6.13
N ILE A 84 -18.03 -6.79 -5.15
CA ILE A 84 -19.09 -6.22 -4.31
C ILE A 84 -19.78 -5.08 -5.07
N PRO A 85 -21.06 -5.20 -5.47
CA PRO A 85 -21.70 -4.16 -6.29
C PRO A 85 -22.00 -2.89 -5.49
N ASP A 86 -22.44 -3.06 -4.24
CA ASP A 86 -22.77 -1.96 -3.33
C ASP A 86 -21.51 -1.18 -2.96
N LYS A 87 -21.48 0.11 -3.31
CA LYS A 87 -20.32 0.97 -3.16
C LYS A 87 -19.89 1.16 -1.70
N VAL A 88 -20.85 1.31 -0.78
CA VAL A 88 -20.57 1.56 0.64
C VAL A 88 -19.98 0.30 1.28
N ARG A 89 -20.58 -0.86 1.03
CA ARG A 89 -20.05 -2.16 1.46
C ARG A 89 -18.69 -2.45 0.86
N ARG A 90 -18.48 -2.13 -0.43
CA ARG A 90 -17.20 -2.32 -1.12
C ARG A 90 -16.09 -1.49 -0.48
N ILE A 91 -16.32 -0.19 -0.26
CA ILE A 91 -15.36 0.71 0.42
C ILE A 91 -15.10 0.25 1.86
N SER A 92 -16.14 -0.18 2.58
CA SER A 92 -16.00 -0.69 3.95
C SER A 92 -15.17 -1.97 4.02
N ALA A 93 -15.36 -2.89 3.06
CA ALA A 93 -14.56 -4.10 2.95
C ALA A 93 -13.10 -3.75 2.63
N PHE A 94 -12.88 -2.93 1.60
CA PHE A 94 -11.55 -2.47 1.20
C PHE A 94 -10.79 -1.81 2.35
N TYR A 95 -11.46 -0.98 3.15
CA TYR A 95 -10.86 -0.37 4.35
C TYR A 95 -10.43 -1.40 5.40
N ARG A 96 -11.32 -2.33 5.77
CA ARG A 96 -11.00 -3.35 6.79
C ARG A 96 -9.89 -4.29 6.33
N ASP A 97 -9.99 -4.76 5.10
CA ASP A 97 -9.03 -5.69 4.51
C ASP A 97 -7.66 -5.02 4.37
N GLY A 98 -7.64 -3.80 3.84
CA GLY A 98 -6.41 -3.01 3.74
C GLY A 98 -5.78 -2.74 5.10
N PHE A 99 -6.54 -2.31 6.10
CA PHE A 99 -6.00 -2.09 7.44
C PHE A 99 -5.36 -3.36 8.01
N ALA A 100 -6.04 -4.50 7.92
CA ALA A 100 -5.50 -5.77 8.42
C ALA A 100 -4.21 -6.20 7.69
N VAL A 101 -4.24 -6.18 6.36
CA VAL A 101 -3.14 -6.64 5.50
C VAL A 101 -1.94 -5.70 5.59
N ILE A 102 -2.16 -4.39 5.54
CA ILE A 102 -1.10 -3.38 5.67
C ILE A 102 -0.47 -3.44 7.05
N SER A 103 -1.26 -3.53 8.14
CA SER A 103 -0.71 -3.62 9.49
C SER A 103 0.17 -4.85 9.66
N HIS A 104 -0.21 -5.99 9.07
CA HIS A 104 0.64 -7.18 9.07
C HIS A 104 1.95 -6.94 8.30
N ALA A 105 1.87 -6.39 7.08
CA ALA A 105 3.07 -6.09 6.28
C ALA A 105 4.05 -5.14 6.97
N LEU A 106 3.53 -4.08 7.62
CA LEU A 106 4.35 -3.15 8.40
C LEU A 106 5.06 -3.84 9.56
N ALA A 107 4.36 -4.72 10.29
CA ALA A 107 4.94 -5.46 11.40
C ALA A 107 6.06 -6.42 10.95
N GLU A 108 5.89 -7.12 9.82
CA GLU A 108 6.93 -7.99 9.24
C GLU A 108 8.18 -7.20 8.81
N LEU A 109 8.00 -5.94 8.37
CA LEU A 109 9.10 -5.03 8.06
C LEU A 109 9.69 -4.33 9.29
N GLY A 110 9.16 -4.57 10.50
CA GLY A 110 9.63 -3.97 11.74
C GLY A 110 9.13 -2.54 12.02
N TYR A 111 8.12 -2.06 11.29
CA TYR A 111 7.53 -0.74 11.47
C TYR A 111 6.33 -0.78 12.42
N MET A 112 6.40 -0.01 13.51
CA MET A 112 5.30 0.22 14.46
C MET A 112 4.72 1.63 14.29
N VAL A 113 4.29 1.95 13.07
CA VAL A 113 3.78 3.28 12.70
C VAL A 113 2.28 3.26 12.43
N GLY A 114 1.65 4.44 12.50
CA GLY A 114 0.23 4.59 12.17
C GLY A 114 -0.04 4.50 10.66
N ILE A 115 -1.16 3.89 10.28
CA ILE A 115 -1.67 3.93 8.91
C ILE A 115 -2.53 5.17 8.76
N ASN A 116 -2.11 6.06 7.86
CA ASN A 116 -2.77 7.32 7.58
C ASN A 116 -3.46 7.25 6.22
N ILE A 117 -4.67 7.82 6.13
CA ILE A 117 -5.32 8.07 4.84
C ILE A 117 -5.31 9.58 4.59
N PRO A 118 -4.47 10.07 3.64
CA PRO A 118 -4.35 11.48 3.34
C PRO A 118 -5.70 12.13 3.02
N ARG A 119 -5.85 13.42 3.40
CA ARG A 119 -7.11 14.17 3.25
C ARG A 119 -7.70 14.11 1.84
N ARG A 120 -6.86 14.07 0.81
CA ARG A 120 -7.27 13.99 -0.60
C ARG A 120 -8.11 12.75 -0.93
N TYR A 121 -7.96 11.65 -0.19
CA TYR A 121 -8.74 10.41 -0.38
C TYR A 121 -9.97 10.31 0.52
N ARG A 122 -10.20 11.30 1.39
CA ARG A 122 -11.30 11.22 2.37
C ARG A 122 -12.70 11.31 1.77
N ARG A 123 -12.82 11.76 0.52
CA ARG A 123 -14.09 11.76 -0.24
C ARG A 123 -14.75 10.38 -0.30
N HIS A 124 -13.96 9.30 -0.20
CA HIS A 124 -14.50 7.94 -0.13
C HIS A 124 -15.29 7.67 1.18
N PHE A 125 -14.96 8.35 2.28
CA PHE A 125 -15.63 8.22 3.57
C PHE A 125 -16.84 9.14 3.73
N ASP A 126 -16.88 10.28 3.04
CA ASP A 126 -18.06 11.16 3.03
C ASP A 126 -19.29 10.37 2.54
N ILE A 127 -19.10 9.52 1.52
CA ILE A 127 -20.11 8.62 0.97
C ILE A 127 -20.62 7.61 2.01
N MET A 128 -19.76 7.15 2.92
CA MET A 128 -20.16 6.25 4.01
C MET A 128 -20.92 6.98 5.12
N SER A 129 -20.69 8.28 5.26
CA SER A 129 -21.25 9.11 6.33
C SER A 129 -22.64 9.66 6.01
N GLY A 130 -23.16 9.40 4.80
CA GLY A 130 -24.50 9.83 4.36
C GLY A 130 -24.69 11.34 4.34
N LYS A 131 -23.61 12.13 4.28
CA LYS A 131 -23.64 13.59 4.16
C LYS A 131 -23.26 14.04 2.77
#